data_AF-A0A0M9YFJ3-F1
#
_entry.id   AF-A0A0M9YFJ3-F1
#
_cell.length_a   1.000
_cell.length_b   1.000
_cell.length_c   1.000
_cell.angle_alpha   90.00
_cell.angle_beta   90.00
_cell.angle_gamma   90.00
#
_symmetry.space_group_name_H-M   'P 1'
#
loop_
_entity.id
_entity.type
_entity.pdbx_description
1 polymer ?
#
loop_
_entity_poly.entity_id
_entity_poly.type
_entity_poly.pdbx_seq_one_letter_code
_entity_poly.pdbx_strand_id
1 'polypeptide(L)'
;MSVQISHAALQAAISKMNMAQKEMVEGLTWMEKNFVRLRDTLNGETRVSWEEFQAELKTLKINLNNQYETATQTLQKMHARQSEGDNSGSRVVRNAQGS
;
A
#
# COMPACT_ATOMS: atom_id res chain seq x y z
N MET A 1 -17.10 -17.67 -16.22
CA MET A 1 -16.64 -16.31 -16.61
C MET A 1 -16.38 -15.36 -15.43
N SER A 2 -16.57 -15.74 -14.16
CA SER A 2 -16.43 -14.82 -13.00
C SER A 2 -15.00 -14.64 -12.46
N VAL A 3 -14.10 -15.58 -12.72
CA VAL A 3 -12.80 -15.68 -12.02
C VAL A 3 -11.70 -14.80 -12.64
N GLN A 4 -11.59 -14.75 -13.98
CA GLN A 4 -10.60 -13.89 -14.65
C GLN A 4 -10.83 -12.40 -14.35
N ILE A 5 -12.09 -12.00 -14.15
CA ILE A 5 -12.46 -10.64 -13.77
C ILE A 5 -11.92 -10.30 -12.37
N SER A 6 -11.90 -11.25 -11.43
CA SER A 6 -11.36 -10.99 -10.08
C SER A 6 -9.85 -10.86 -10.08
N HIS A 7 -9.13 -11.64 -10.90
CA HIS A 7 -7.67 -11.57 -11.01
C HIS A 7 -7.18 -10.23 -11.57
N ALA A 8 -7.82 -9.76 -12.66
CA ALA A 8 -7.51 -8.47 -13.26
C ALA A 8 -7.85 -7.30 -12.31
N ALA A 9 -8.98 -7.39 -11.60
CA ALA A 9 -9.35 -6.40 -10.58
C ALA A 9 -8.35 -6.36 -9.42
N LEU A 10 -7.83 -7.51 -8.98
CA LEU A 10 -6.84 -7.59 -7.90
C LEU A 10 -5.49 -7.01 -8.32
N GLN A 11 -5.01 -7.31 -9.53
CA GLN A 11 -3.79 -6.72 -10.08
C GLN A 11 -3.91 -5.20 -10.24
N ALA A 12 -5.07 -4.72 -10.72
CA ALA A 12 -5.36 -3.30 -10.81
C ALA A 12 -5.37 -2.63 -9.42
N ALA A 13 -5.91 -3.30 -8.40
CA ALA A 13 -5.90 -2.81 -7.02
C ALA A 13 -4.47 -2.68 -6.47
N ILE A 14 -3.63 -3.71 -6.66
CA ILE A 14 -2.21 -3.67 -6.24
C ILE A 14 -1.46 -2.54 -6.96
N SER A 15 -1.68 -2.38 -8.27
CA SER A 15 -1.03 -1.30 -9.04
C SER A 15 -1.45 0.10 -8.58
N LYS A 16 -2.75 0.32 -8.36
CA LYS A 16 -3.27 1.60 -7.84
C LYS A 16 -2.75 1.91 -6.44
N MET A 17 -2.70 0.90 -5.58
CA MET A 17 -2.11 1.03 -4.26
C MET A 17 -0.64 1.46 -4.38
N ASN A 18 0.15 0.84 -5.27
CA ASN A 18 1.59 1.13 -5.36
C ASN A 18 1.83 2.57 -5.83
N MET A 19 1.00 3.03 -6.75
CA MET A 19 1.00 4.44 -7.17
C MET A 19 0.64 5.37 -6.01
N ALA A 20 -0.43 5.08 -5.27
CA ALA A 20 -0.85 5.89 -4.14
C ALA A 20 0.23 5.96 -3.03
N GLN A 21 0.92 4.84 -2.75
CA GLN A 21 2.05 4.83 -1.81
C GLN A 21 3.17 5.75 -2.30
N LYS A 22 3.53 5.65 -3.59
CA LYS A 22 4.58 6.45 -4.19
C LYS A 22 4.25 7.95 -4.13
N GLU A 23 3.05 8.34 -4.56
CA GLU A 23 2.57 9.72 -4.51
C GLU A 23 2.58 10.25 -3.06
N MET A 24 2.19 9.42 -2.11
CA MET A 24 2.22 9.80 -0.70
C MET A 24 3.64 9.99 -0.16
N VAL A 25 4.57 9.07 -0.48
CA VAL A 25 5.98 9.20 -0.09
C VAL A 25 6.59 10.46 -0.70
N GLU A 26 6.28 10.75 -1.96
CA GLU A 26 6.73 11.97 -2.65
C GLU A 26 6.14 13.23 -1.99
N GLY A 27 4.84 13.24 -1.69
CA GLY A 27 4.17 14.35 -1.01
C GLY A 27 4.75 14.63 0.38
N LEU A 28 4.98 13.58 1.17
CA LEU A 28 5.58 13.72 2.50
C LEU A 28 7.04 14.17 2.45
N THR A 29 7.79 13.69 1.46
CA THR A 29 9.19 14.13 1.22
C THR A 29 9.23 15.60 0.79
N TRP A 30 8.27 16.01 -0.06
CA TRP A 30 8.11 17.41 -0.44
C TRP A 30 7.77 18.28 0.78
N MET A 31 6.84 17.85 1.64
CA MET A 31 6.52 18.56 2.89
C MET A 31 7.78 18.72 3.74
N GLU A 32 8.51 17.63 4.04
CA GLU A 32 9.75 17.69 4.82
C GLU A 32 10.76 18.69 4.23
N LYS A 33 10.98 18.68 2.92
CA LYS A 33 11.91 19.62 2.27
C LYS A 33 11.48 21.07 2.42
N ASN A 34 10.20 21.37 2.23
CA ASN A 34 9.70 22.75 2.33
C ASN A 34 9.71 23.25 3.77
N PHE A 35 9.38 22.38 4.72
CA PHE A 35 9.35 22.81 6.10
C PHE A 35 10.72 22.83 6.79
N VAL A 36 11.72 22.06 6.32
CA VAL A 36 13.11 22.22 6.77
C VAL A 36 13.62 23.63 6.49
N ARG A 37 13.18 24.27 5.40
CA ARG A 37 13.49 25.70 5.17
C ARG A 37 12.80 26.62 6.17
N LEU A 38 11.58 26.27 6.60
CA LEU A 38 10.87 27.03 7.65
C LEU A 38 11.62 26.93 8.97
N ARG A 39 12.11 25.75 9.35
CA ARG A 39 12.83 25.48 10.61
C ARG A 39 13.91 26.53 10.91
N ASP A 40 14.71 26.89 9.92
CA ASP A 40 15.84 27.81 10.11
C ASP A 40 15.39 29.26 10.36
N THR A 41 14.11 29.55 10.14
CA THR A 41 13.47 30.84 10.44
C THR A 41 12.62 30.82 11.72
N LEU A 42 12.53 29.66 12.39
CA LEU A 42 11.73 29.48 13.61
C LEU A 42 12.59 29.59 14.88
N ASN A 43 12.03 30.22 15.90
CA ASN A 43 12.68 30.53 17.17
C ASN A 43 11.71 30.23 18.33
N GLY A 44 12.25 29.94 19.52
CA GLY A 44 11.43 29.79 20.73
C GLY A 44 10.40 28.66 20.63
N GLU A 45 9.18 28.91 21.10
CA GLU A 45 8.07 27.93 21.09
C GLU A 45 7.72 27.42 19.70
N THR A 46 7.80 28.26 18.66
CA THR A 46 7.46 27.82 17.30
C THR A 46 8.44 26.76 16.77
N ARG A 47 9.70 26.80 17.22
CA ARG A 47 10.67 25.75 16.91
C ARG A 47 10.34 24.45 17.62
N VAL A 48 9.91 24.52 18.88
CA VAL A 48 9.52 23.33 19.66
C VAL A 48 8.31 22.65 19.02
N SER A 49 7.24 23.40 18.72
CA SER A 49 6.06 22.86 18.02
C SER A 49 6.39 22.30 16.64
N TRP A 50 7.38 22.89 15.96
CA TRP A 50 7.89 22.35 14.69
C TRP A 50 8.58 20.99 14.86
N GLU A 51 9.42 20.85 15.89
CA GLU A 51 10.12 19.59 16.20
C GLU A 51 9.12 18.49 16.60
N GLU A 52 8.08 18.84 17.37
CA GLU A 52 6.97 17.94 17.71
C GLU A 52 6.21 17.48 16.47
N PHE A 53 5.82 18.41 15.60
CA PHE A 53 5.17 18.10 14.31
C PHE A 53 6.04 17.16 13.45
N GLN A 54 7.35 17.40 13.39
CA GLN A 54 8.30 16.54 12.67
C GLN A 54 8.30 15.10 13.22
N ALA A 55 8.26 14.94 14.54
CA ALA A 55 8.22 13.63 15.19
C ALA A 55 6.90 12.90 14.90
N GLU A 56 5.77 13.61 14.95
CA GLU A 56 4.46 13.07 14.58
C GLU A 56 4.42 12.63 13.11
N LEU A 57 4.91 13.48 12.21
CA LEU A 57 4.97 13.20 10.77
C LEU A 57 5.79 11.94 10.47
N LYS A 58 6.93 11.77 11.17
CA LYS A 58 7.78 10.57 11.04
C LYS A 58 7.07 9.32 11.53
N THR A 59 6.35 9.41 12.64
CA THR A 59 5.55 8.30 13.19
C THR A 59 4.43 7.91 12.23
N LEU A 60 3.72 8.90 11.68
CA LEU A 60 2.67 8.69 10.69
C LEU A 60 3.20 8.00 9.43
N LYS A 61 4.38 8.41 8.92
CA LYS A 61 5.07 7.74 7.80
C LYS A 61 5.30 6.26 8.05
N ILE A 62 5.83 5.91 9.22
CA ILE A 62 6.13 4.51 9.57
C ILE A 62 4.83 3.70 9.63
N ASN A 63 3.82 4.22 10.32
CA ASN A 63 2.52 3.56 10.43
C ASN A 63 1.88 3.32 9.06
N LEU A 64 1.98 4.31 8.17
CA LEU A 64 1.36 4.22 6.86
C LEU A 64 2.09 3.24 5.94
N ASN A 65 3.43 3.21 5.97
CA ASN A 65 4.20 2.16 5.29
C ASN A 65 3.84 0.76 5.80
N ASN A 66 3.70 0.57 7.12
CA ASN A 66 3.33 -0.71 7.69
C ASN A 66 1.93 -1.16 7.28
N GLN A 67 0.95 -0.25 7.29
CA GLN A 67 -0.41 -0.51 6.81
C GLN A 67 -0.41 -0.88 5.33
N TYR A 68 0.38 -0.16 4.54
CA TYR A 68 0.51 -0.39 3.12
C TYR A 68 1.13 -1.76 2.80
N GLU A 69 2.19 -2.13 3.50
CA GLU A 69 2.82 -3.45 3.38
C GLU A 69 1.83 -4.56 3.75
N THR A 70 1.11 -4.41 4.86
CA THR A 70 0.09 -5.36 5.31
C THR A 70 -1.01 -5.55 4.27
N ALA A 71 -1.51 -4.45 3.70
CA ALA A 71 -2.54 -4.50 2.67
C ALA A 71 -2.03 -5.17 1.38
N THR A 72 -0.79 -4.87 0.96
CA THR A 72 -0.16 -5.49 -0.21
C THR A 72 0.02 -6.99 -0.01
N GLN A 73 0.53 -7.43 1.15
CA GLN A 73 0.67 -8.84 1.49
C GLN A 73 -0.69 -9.55 1.52
N THR A 74 -1.74 -8.88 2.02
CA THR A 74 -3.09 -9.43 2.05
C THR A 74 -3.62 -9.65 0.64
N LEU A 75 -3.47 -8.67 -0.25
CA LEU A 75 -3.87 -8.79 -1.65
C LEU A 75 -3.08 -9.89 -2.36
N GLN A 76 -1.76 -10.00 -2.13
CA GLN A 76 -0.95 -11.10 -2.68
C GLN A 76 -1.40 -12.47 -2.18
N LYS A 77 -1.77 -12.60 -0.90
CA LYS A 77 -2.33 -13.85 -0.35
C LYS A 77 -3.68 -14.19 -0.98
N MET A 78 -4.55 -13.20 -1.19
CA MET A 78 -5.83 -13.40 -1.88
C MET A 78 -5.62 -13.86 -3.34
N HIS A 79 -4.62 -13.28 -4.01
CA HIS A 79 -4.20 -13.66 -5.37
C HIS A 79 -3.75 -15.12 -5.44
N ALA A 80 -2.84 -15.52 -4.54
CA ALA A 80 -2.32 -16.89 -4.48
C ALA A 80 -3.44 -17.91 -4.23
N ARG A 81 -4.33 -17.62 -3.28
CA ARG A 81 -5.49 -18.48 -2.97
C ARG A 81 -6.46 -18.62 -4.15
N GLN A 82 -6.69 -17.56 -4.93
CA GLN A 82 -7.51 -17.65 -6.14
C GLN A 82 -6.85 -18.56 -7.18
N SER A 83 -5.55 -18.41 -7.40
CA SER A 83 -4.79 -19.27 -8.34
C SER A 83 -4.82 -20.75 -7.94
N GLU A 84 -4.68 -21.05 -6.65
CA GLU A 84 -4.77 -22.42 -6.12
C GLU A 84 -6.18 -23.01 -6.27
N GLY A 85 -7.22 -22.21 -6.00
CA GLY A 85 -8.62 -22.57 -6.22
C GLY A 85 -8.91 -22.91 -7.68
N ASP A 86 -8.39 -22.12 -8.61
CA ASP A 86 -8.56 -22.33 -10.06
C ASP A 86 -7.93 -23.64 -10.54
N ASN A 87 -6.70 -23.91 -10.10
CA ASN A 87 -6.00 -25.15 -10.43
C ASN A 87 -6.72 -26.38 -9.88
N SER A 88 -7.26 -26.28 -8.66
CA SER A 88 -8.00 -27.36 -8.00
C SER A 88 -9.35 -27.59 -8.68
N GLY A 89 -10.12 -26.54 -8.95
CA GLY A 89 -11.39 -26.60 -9.67
C GLY A 89 -11.24 -27.14 -11.09
N SER A 90 -10.20 -26.70 -11.83
CA SER A 90 -9.94 -27.21 -13.18
C SER A 90 -9.61 -28.70 -13.20
N ARG A 91 -8.95 -29.25 -12.16
CA ARG A 91 -8.68 -30.69 -12.06
C ARG A 91 -9.95 -31.49 -11.78
N VAL A 92 -10.80 -31.01 -10.87
CA VAL A 92 -12.07 -31.68 -10.52
C VAL A 92 -13.01 -31.70 -11.72
N VAL A 93 -13.14 -30.59 -12.45
CA VAL A 93 -13.99 -30.51 -13.64
C VAL A 93 -13.48 -31.43 -14.77
N ARG A 94 -12.16 -31.49 -14.99
CA ARG A 94 -11.59 -32.43 -15.98
C ARG A 94 -11.85 -33.89 -15.64
N ASN A 95 -11.73 -34.26 -14.36
CA ASN A 95 -12.03 -35.62 -13.93
C ASN A 95 -13.54 -35.95 -14.04
N ALA A 96 -14.40 -34.97 -13.76
CA ALA A 96 -15.86 -35.14 -13.85
C ALA A 96 -16.40 -35.18 -15.29
N GLN A 97 -15.72 -34.55 -16.26
CA GLN A 97 -16.11 -34.57 -17.68
C GLN A 97 -15.47 -35.71 -18.48
N GLY A 98 -14.43 -36.35 -17.94
CA GLY A 98 -13.75 -37.51 -18.55
C GLY A 98 -14.25 -38.87 -18.03
N SER A 99 -15.32 -38.90 -17.24
CA SER A 99 -15.98 -40.11 -16.71
C SER A 99 -17.31 -40.34 -17.39
#